data_AF-A0A7Y5X244-F1
#
_entry.id   AF-A0A7Y5X244-F1
#
_cell.length_a   1.000
_cell.length_b   1.000
_cell.length_c   1.000
_cell.angle_alpha   90.00
_cell.angle_beta   90.00
_cell.angle_gamma   90.00
#
_symmetry.space_group_name_H-M   'P 1'
#
loop_
_entity.id
_entity.type
_entity.pdbx_description
1 polymer ?
#
loop_
_entity_poly.entity_id
_entity_poly.type
_entity_poly.pdbx_seq_one_letter_code
_entity_poly.pdbx_strand_id
1 'polypeptide(L)'
;MQALIGKRRTGDVDRVVEEVDRDLLDRTRTSVAGVWAAGDVTGLAQLSPLADFMGRLAADLTTIPTAVFTDPELAGVGLTEEEVRTRGLDVEVVSYPLAVVQRAFYIDATRGLFKLVYERGSRRILGIHVVSRSAGDVVQGYTLALRHGVTVDEIAASHNAFPTFGEGVKYAAQRALPVEANGALILG
;
A
#
# COMPACT_ATOMS: atom_id res chain seq x y z
N MET A 1 -34.90 -11.85 10.07
CA MET A 1 -35.41 -12.71 8.99
C MET A 1 -34.35 -12.74 7.90
N GLN A 2 -33.55 -13.81 7.85
CA GLN A 2 -32.48 -14.01 6.86
C GLN A 2 -33.10 -14.15 5.45
N ALA A 3 -32.60 -13.38 4.49
CA ALA A 3 -32.78 -13.69 3.08
C ALA A 3 -31.49 -14.35 2.58
N LEU A 4 -31.57 -15.68 2.43
CA LEU A 4 -30.66 -16.48 1.62
C LEU A 4 -30.75 -16.00 0.17
N ILE A 5 -29.70 -15.35 -0.34
CA ILE A 5 -29.51 -15.14 -1.77
C ILE A 5 -28.34 -16.01 -2.20
N GLY A 6 -28.63 -16.99 -3.04
CA GLY A 6 -27.69 -18.00 -3.50
C GLY A 6 -26.49 -17.39 -4.21
N LYS A 7 -25.29 -17.88 -3.89
CA LYS A 7 -24.08 -17.63 -4.66
C LYS A 7 -24.19 -18.33 -6.02
N ARG A 8 -24.59 -17.60 -7.07
CA ARG A 8 -24.11 -17.88 -8.43
C ARG A 8 -22.95 -16.93 -8.70
N ARG A 9 -21.74 -17.47 -8.86
CA ARG A 9 -20.62 -16.73 -9.45
C ARG A 9 -20.92 -16.59 -10.94
N THR A 10 -21.17 -15.36 -11.39
CA THR A 10 -21.33 -15.05 -12.81
C THR A 10 -20.53 -13.78 -13.06
N GLY A 11 -19.51 -13.84 -13.91
CA GLY A 11 -18.59 -12.71 -14.18
C GLY A 11 -19.24 -11.43 -14.73
N ASP A 12 -20.56 -11.42 -14.94
CA ASP A 12 -21.33 -10.23 -15.32
C ASP A 12 -21.53 -9.25 -14.17
N VAL A 13 -21.65 -9.70 -12.91
CA VAL A 13 -21.85 -8.76 -11.79
C VAL A 13 -20.62 -7.90 -11.55
N ASP A 14 -19.42 -8.46 -11.64
CA ASP A 14 -18.18 -7.70 -11.46
C ASP A 14 -18.03 -6.65 -12.57
N ARG A 15 -18.36 -7.01 -13.83
CA ARG A 15 -18.35 -6.08 -14.96
C ARG A 15 -19.39 -4.97 -14.84
N VAL A 16 -20.60 -5.30 -14.40
CA VAL A 16 -21.68 -4.32 -14.19
C VAL A 16 -21.31 -3.37 -13.04
N VAL A 17 -20.71 -3.88 -11.96
CA VAL A 17 -20.21 -3.04 -10.86
C VAL A 17 -19.10 -2.12 -11.36
N GLU A 18 -18.12 -2.63 -12.14
CA GLU A 18 -17.07 -1.78 -12.73
C GLU A 18 -17.63 -0.69 -13.67
N GLU A 19 -18.67 -1.00 -14.45
CA GLU A 19 -19.32 -0.04 -15.35
C GLU A 19 -20.07 1.05 -14.57
N VAL A 20 -20.80 0.66 -13.51
CA VAL A 20 -21.49 1.58 -12.61
C VAL A 20 -20.51 2.48 -11.85
N ASP A 21 -19.38 1.92 -11.39
CA ASP A 21 -18.31 2.67 -10.71
C ASP A 21 -17.68 3.72 -11.63
N ARG A 22 -17.50 3.42 -12.92
CA ARG A 22 -16.96 4.36 -13.91
C ARG A 22 -17.93 5.49 -14.22
N ASP A 23 -19.21 5.20 -14.41
CA ASP A 23 -20.24 6.24 -14.62
C ASP A 23 -20.28 7.20 -13.43
N LEU A 24 -20.29 6.65 -12.21
CA LEU A 24 -20.32 7.47 -11.01
C LEU A 24 -19.02 8.26 -10.83
N LEU A 25 -17.85 7.67 -11.11
CA LEU A 25 -16.57 8.37 -11.09
C LEU A 25 -16.55 9.55 -12.07
N ASP A 26 -17.07 9.39 -13.28
CA ASP A 26 -17.15 10.50 -14.24
C ASP A 26 -18.03 11.64 -13.72
N ARG A 27 -19.11 11.30 -13.02
CA ARG A 27 -20.00 12.27 -12.36
C ARG A 27 -19.39 12.96 -11.13
N THR A 28 -18.22 12.51 -10.65
CA THR A 28 -17.44 13.23 -9.62
C THR A 28 -16.41 14.21 -10.20
N ARG A 29 -16.17 14.20 -11.52
CA ARG A 29 -15.19 15.10 -12.14
C ARG A 29 -15.75 16.52 -12.27
N THR A 30 -14.92 17.52 -11.98
CA THR A 30 -15.26 18.91 -12.28
C THR A 30 -14.73 19.32 -13.66
N SER A 31 -15.07 20.54 -14.09
CA SER A 31 -14.51 21.12 -15.31
C SER A 31 -13.00 21.41 -15.23
N VAL A 32 -12.43 21.42 -14.02
CA VAL A 32 -10.99 21.59 -13.80
C VAL A 32 -10.32 20.23 -13.71
N ALA A 33 -9.35 19.98 -14.59
CA ALA A 33 -8.61 18.72 -14.60
C ALA A 33 -7.91 18.48 -13.25
N GLY A 34 -8.05 17.26 -12.71
CA GLY A 34 -7.47 16.92 -11.41
C GLY A 34 -8.24 17.47 -10.20
N VAL A 35 -9.45 18.02 -10.41
CA VAL A 35 -10.34 18.46 -9.33
C VAL A 35 -11.65 17.68 -9.40
N TRP A 36 -12.04 17.10 -8.27
CA TRP A 36 -13.25 16.30 -8.11
C TRP A 36 -14.17 16.88 -7.05
N ALA A 37 -15.45 16.54 -7.14
CA ALA A 37 -16.50 16.89 -6.20
C ALA A 37 -17.19 15.61 -5.71
N ALA A 38 -17.44 15.53 -4.41
CA ALA A 38 -18.11 14.40 -3.78
C ALA A 38 -19.13 14.88 -2.73
N GLY A 39 -20.18 14.09 -2.53
CA GLY A 39 -21.28 14.42 -1.63
C GLY A 39 -22.28 15.41 -2.23
N ASP A 40 -23.01 16.11 -1.38
CA ASP A 40 -24.19 16.92 -1.74
C ASP A 40 -23.91 17.98 -2.81
N VAL A 41 -22.68 18.49 -2.89
CA VAL A 41 -22.23 19.47 -3.89
C VAL A 41 -22.32 18.95 -5.34
N THR A 42 -22.39 17.64 -5.54
CA THR A 42 -22.55 17.00 -6.86
C THR A 42 -23.99 17.03 -7.39
N GLY A 43 -24.98 17.30 -6.52
CA GLY A 43 -26.40 17.29 -6.89
C GLY A 43 -26.99 15.90 -7.19
N LEU A 44 -26.26 14.81 -6.93
CA LEU A 44 -26.72 13.44 -7.22
C LEU A 44 -27.77 12.93 -6.25
N ALA A 45 -27.41 12.86 -4.96
CA ALA A 45 -28.32 12.59 -3.86
C ALA A 45 -27.67 13.03 -2.55
N GLN A 46 -28.48 13.52 -1.61
CA GLN A 46 -28.02 13.98 -0.30
C GLN A 46 -28.01 12.82 0.70
N LEU A 47 -27.12 11.85 0.48
CA LEU A 47 -27.01 10.63 1.28
C LEU A 47 -25.56 10.41 1.70
N SER A 48 -25.29 10.35 3.02
CA SER A 48 -23.95 10.16 3.55
C SER A 48 -23.23 8.91 3.00
N PRO A 49 -23.89 7.74 2.82
CA PRO A 49 -23.24 6.58 2.21
C PRO A 49 -22.81 6.82 0.76
N LEU A 50 -23.56 7.61 -0.01
CA LEU A 50 -23.21 7.95 -1.39
C LEU A 50 -22.05 8.96 -1.41
N ALA A 51 -22.03 9.91 -0.48
CA ALA A 51 -20.91 10.85 -0.32
C ALA A 51 -19.58 10.15 -0.03
N ASP A 52 -19.58 9.18 0.90
CA ASP A 52 -18.41 8.35 1.19
C ASP A 52 -17.97 7.56 -0.06
N PHE A 53 -18.92 6.92 -0.74
CA PHE A 53 -18.64 6.13 -1.94
C PHE A 53 -18.03 6.99 -3.07
N MET A 54 -18.61 8.16 -3.35
CA MET A 54 -18.07 9.11 -4.33
C MET A 54 -16.66 9.58 -3.96
N GLY A 55 -16.41 9.86 -2.68
CA GLY A 55 -15.08 10.26 -2.20
C GLY A 55 -14.04 9.17 -2.42
N ARG A 56 -14.40 7.91 -2.18
CA ARG A 56 -13.53 6.74 -2.40
C ARG A 56 -13.26 6.49 -3.88
N LEU A 57 -14.23 6.75 -4.75
CA LEU A 57 -14.05 6.64 -6.21
C LEU A 57 -13.13 7.76 -6.73
N ALA A 58 -13.36 9.00 -6.29
CA ALA A 58 -12.63 10.17 -6.75
C ALA A 58 -11.18 10.20 -6.25
N ALA A 59 -10.87 9.60 -5.10
CA ALA A 59 -9.55 9.57 -4.51
C ALA A 59 -8.81 8.25 -4.77
N ASP A 60 -7.54 8.34 -5.18
CA ASP A 60 -6.66 7.17 -5.17
C ASP A 60 -6.26 6.81 -3.73
N LEU A 61 -7.04 5.92 -3.13
CA LEU A 61 -6.80 5.44 -1.77
C LEU A 61 -5.60 4.50 -1.66
N THR A 62 -5.07 3.99 -2.78
CA THR A 62 -3.96 3.02 -2.74
C THR A 62 -2.66 3.64 -2.23
N THR A 63 -2.57 4.98 -2.23
CA THR A 63 -1.40 5.71 -1.72
C THR A 63 -1.62 6.28 -0.31
N ILE A 64 -2.78 6.06 0.32
CA ILE A 64 -3.03 6.60 1.66
C ILE A 64 -2.38 5.70 2.72
N PRO A 65 -1.44 6.22 3.54
CA PRO A 65 -0.86 5.44 4.62
C PRO A 65 -1.88 5.30 5.77
N THR A 66 -1.86 4.13 6.41
CA THR A 66 -2.68 3.81 7.58
C THR A 66 -1.80 3.33 8.72
N ALA A 67 -2.21 3.58 9.95
CA ALA A 67 -1.49 3.14 11.14
C ALA A 67 -2.44 2.82 12.30
N VAL A 68 -2.07 1.80 13.08
CA VAL A 68 -2.64 1.44 14.37
C VAL A 68 -1.57 1.68 15.44
N PHE A 69 -1.82 2.64 16.33
CA PHE A 69 -0.84 3.15 17.29
C PHE A 69 -0.74 2.31 18.58
N THR A 70 -0.64 0.99 18.43
CA THR A 70 -0.31 0.06 19.53
C THR A 70 1.20 0.04 19.82
N ASP A 71 1.65 -0.78 20.77
CA ASP A 71 3.09 -1.03 21.02
C ASP A 71 3.49 -2.49 20.72
N PRO A 72 4.20 -2.78 19.60
CA PRO A 72 4.60 -1.85 18.55
C PRO A 72 3.42 -1.39 17.69
N GLU A 73 3.66 -0.35 16.89
CA GLU A 73 2.71 0.14 15.90
C GLU A 73 2.62 -0.82 14.72
N LEU A 74 1.47 -0.82 14.05
CA LEU A 74 1.27 -1.49 12.77
C LEU A 74 0.89 -0.44 11.74
N ALA A 75 1.67 -0.30 10.69
CA ALA A 75 1.40 0.68 9.64
C ALA A 75 1.54 0.05 8.25
N GLY A 76 0.81 0.60 7.29
CA GLY A 76 0.87 0.13 5.91
C GLY A 76 0.39 1.17 4.91
N VAL A 77 0.93 1.09 3.69
CA VAL A 77 0.48 1.87 2.52
C VAL A 77 0.46 0.94 1.31
N GLY A 78 -0.51 1.11 0.42
CA GLY A 78 -0.68 0.24 -0.74
C GLY A 78 -1.34 -1.10 -0.44
N LEU A 79 -1.18 -2.02 -1.39
CA LEU A 79 -1.84 -3.30 -1.40
C LEU A 79 -1.21 -4.26 -0.38
N THR A 80 -2.06 -4.98 0.33
CA THR A 80 -1.70 -6.12 1.15
C THR A 80 -1.48 -7.37 0.29
N GLU A 81 -0.78 -8.35 0.86
CA GLU A 81 -0.59 -9.66 0.25
C GLU A 81 -1.93 -10.39 -0.02
N GLU A 82 -2.94 -10.16 0.82
CA GLU A 82 -4.26 -10.75 0.64
C GLU A 82 -5.00 -10.10 -0.54
N GLU A 83 -4.92 -8.78 -0.68
CA GLU A 83 -5.56 -8.06 -1.79
C GLU A 83 -4.95 -8.43 -3.14
N VAL A 84 -3.61 -8.48 -3.24
CA VAL A 84 -2.94 -8.87 -4.50
C VAL A 84 -3.26 -10.32 -4.89
N ARG A 85 -3.37 -11.23 -3.90
CA ARG A 85 -3.79 -12.62 -4.13
C ARG A 85 -5.23 -12.69 -4.62
N THR A 86 -6.12 -11.91 -4.01
CA THR A 86 -7.55 -11.85 -4.38
C THR A 86 -7.73 -11.28 -5.79
N ARG A 87 -6.91 -10.29 -6.17
CA ARG A 87 -6.91 -9.66 -7.50
C ARG A 87 -6.17 -10.47 -8.57
N GLY A 88 -5.48 -11.56 -8.21
CA GLY A 88 -4.72 -12.39 -9.14
C GLY A 88 -3.54 -11.66 -9.80
N LEU A 89 -2.93 -10.69 -9.11
CA LEU A 89 -1.79 -9.94 -9.63
C LEU A 89 -0.50 -10.79 -9.58
N ASP A 90 0.35 -10.67 -10.60
CA ASP A 90 1.66 -11.32 -10.62
C ASP A 90 2.66 -10.51 -9.77
N VAL A 91 2.76 -10.91 -8.51
CA VAL A 91 3.55 -10.21 -7.50
C VAL A 91 4.54 -11.13 -6.80
N GLU A 92 5.52 -10.50 -6.18
CA GLU A 92 6.39 -11.10 -5.19
C GLU A 92 6.20 -10.40 -3.84
N VAL A 93 6.45 -11.15 -2.76
CA VAL A 93 6.35 -10.66 -1.40
C VAL A 93 7.63 -10.98 -0.66
N VAL A 94 8.19 -9.98 0.01
CA VAL A 94 9.35 -10.12 0.87
C VAL A 94 8.96 -9.73 2.28
N SER A 95 9.37 -10.55 3.25
CA SER A 95 9.24 -10.28 4.67
C SER A 95 10.62 -10.29 5.32
N TYR A 96 10.90 -9.29 6.14
CA TYR A 96 12.20 -9.13 6.78
C TYR A 96 12.03 -8.78 8.26
N PRO A 97 12.66 -9.52 9.19
CA PRO A 97 12.44 -9.32 10.62
C PRO A 97 13.02 -7.99 11.11
N LEU A 98 12.35 -7.33 12.05
CA LEU A 98 12.85 -6.08 12.66
C LEU A 98 14.15 -6.28 13.45
N ALA A 99 14.38 -7.50 13.95
CA ALA A 99 15.56 -7.90 14.72
C ALA A 99 16.88 -7.88 13.95
N VAL A 100 16.96 -7.26 12.77
CA VAL A 100 18.20 -7.01 12.02
C VAL A 100 18.54 -5.51 11.94
N VAL A 101 17.62 -4.65 12.40
CA VAL A 101 17.77 -3.19 12.39
C VAL A 101 18.51 -2.77 13.66
N GLN A 102 19.65 -2.09 13.51
CA GLN A 102 20.51 -1.70 14.63
C GLN A 102 19.78 -0.79 15.63
N ARG A 103 18.94 0.12 15.14
CA ARG A 103 18.12 0.97 16.00
C ARG A 103 17.22 0.17 16.94
N ALA A 104 16.66 -0.94 16.47
CA ALA A 104 15.78 -1.81 17.26
C ALA A 104 16.54 -2.49 18.41
N PHE A 105 17.78 -2.93 18.15
CA PHE A 105 18.65 -3.50 19.17
C PHE A 105 19.03 -2.50 20.27
N TYR A 106 19.39 -1.26 19.89
CA TYR A 106 19.83 -0.25 20.86
C TYR A 106 18.79 0.14 21.90
N ILE A 107 17.52 -0.15 21.65
CA ILE A 107 16.42 0.19 22.56
C ILE A 107 15.60 -1.04 22.99
N ASP A 108 16.10 -2.24 22.74
CA ASP A 108 15.44 -3.51 23.06
C ASP A 108 14.00 -3.65 22.48
N ALA A 109 13.80 -3.13 21.26
CA ALA A 109 12.51 -3.13 20.55
C ALA A 109 12.59 -3.96 19.25
N THR A 110 12.98 -5.22 19.35
CA THR A 110 13.29 -6.10 18.21
C THR A 110 12.09 -6.87 17.65
N ARG A 111 10.94 -6.83 18.34
CA ARG A 111 9.70 -7.48 17.89
C ARG A 111 9.06 -6.69 16.74
N GLY A 112 8.99 -7.29 15.56
CA GLY A 112 8.37 -6.66 14.40
C GLY A 112 8.86 -7.23 13.07
N LEU A 113 8.40 -6.62 11.98
CA LEU A 113 8.79 -6.98 10.62
C LEU A 113 8.57 -5.82 9.65
N PHE A 114 9.20 -5.95 8.49
CA PHE A 114 8.93 -5.19 7.29
C PHE A 114 8.41 -6.16 6.23
N LYS A 115 7.31 -5.84 5.56
CA LYS A 115 6.77 -6.62 4.45
C LYS A 115 6.60 -5.71 3.23
N LEU A 116 7.17 -6.12 2.12
CA LEU A 116 7.06 -5.43 0.83
C LEU A 116 6.30 -6.31 -0.16
N VAL A 117 5.42 -5.70 -0.94
CA VAL A 117 4.69 -6.32 -2.04
C VAL A 117 5.06 -5.56 -3.31
N TYR A 118 5.53 -6.26 -4.34
CA TYR A 118 5.94 -5.63 -5.60
C TYR A 118 5.56 -6.49 -6.81
N GLU A 119 5.39 -5.84 -7.96
CA GLU A 119 5.07 -6.53 -9.21
C GLU A 119 6.29 -7.30 -9.75
N ARG A 120 6.11 -8.55 -10.20
CA ARG A 120 7.24 -9.37 -10.68
C ARG A 120 7.93 -8.78 -11.91
N GLY A 121 7.13 -8.31 -12.87
CA GLY A 121 7.62 -7.78 -14.14
C GLY A 121 8.29 -6.42 -14.02
N SER A 122 7.53 -5.39 -13.64
CA SER A 122 8.06 -4.02 -13.55
C SER A 122 8.86 -3.75 -12.28
N ARG A 123 8.80 -4.65 -11.29
CA ARG A 123 9.43 -4.48 -9.97
C ARG A 123 8.92 -3.28 -9.17
N ARG A 124 7.83 -2.66 -9.60
CA ARG A 124 7.17 -1.54 -8.91
C ARG A 124 6.64 -1.99 -7.56
N ILE A 125 6.87 -1.16 -6.53
CA ILE A 125 6.29 -1.37 -5.21
C ILE A 125 4.79 -1.12 -5.29
N LEU A 126 4.03 -2.09 -4.78
CA LEU A 126 2.58 -2.04 -4.67
C LEU A 126 2.13 -1.88 -3.22
N GLY A 127 2.96 -2.26 -2.24
CA GLY A 127 2.63 -2.13 -0.83
C GLY A 127 3.85 -2.23 0.09
N ILE A 128 3.82 -1.47 1.18
CA ILE A 128 4.80 -1.49 2.26
C ILE A 128 4.07 -1.55 3.58
N HIS A 129 4.38 -2.55 4.40
CA HIS A 129 3.75 -2.83 5.68
C HIS A 129 4.81 -3.02 6.75
N VAL A 130 4.68 -2.35 7.87
CA VAL A 130 5.70 -2.28 8.93
C VAL A 130 5.05 -2.53 10.29
N VAL A 131 5.72 -3.37 11.08
CA VAL A 131 5.44 -3.55 12.50
C VAL A 131 6.71 -3.17 13.25
N SER A 132 6.71 -2.00 13.89
CA SER A 132 7.84 -1.48 14.66
C SER A 132 7.39 -0.33 15.57
N ARG A 133 8.27 0.18 16.42
CA ARG A 133 8.08 1.55 16.93
C ARG A 133 8.18 2.54 15.78
N SER A 134 7.38 3.60 15.80
CA SER A 134 7.32 4.62 14.73
C SER A 134 6.99 4.04 13.35
N ALA A 135 6.21 2.96 13.27
CA ALA A 135 5.84 2.36 11.99
C ALA A 135 5.04 3.36 11.14
N GLY A 136 4.19 4.18 11.76
CA GLY A 136 3.44 5.23 11.07
C GLY A 136 4.36 6.23 10.37
N ASP A 137 5.39 6.73 11.07
CA ASP A 137 6.38 7.67 10.51
C ASP A 137 7.19 7.03 9.37
N VAL A 138 7.58 5.77 9.54
CA VAL A 138 8.30 5.02 8.49
C VAL A 138 7.45 4.92 7.22
N VAL A 139 6.22 4.43 7.36
CA VAL A 139 5.31 4.21 6.21
C VAL A 139 4.91 5.51 5.54
N GLN A 140 4.67 6.57 6.32
CA GLN A 140 4.33 7.90 5.78
C GLN A 140 5.37 8.37 4.76
N GLY A 141 6.67 8.15 5.04
CA GLY A 141 7.77 8.50 4.14
C GLY A 141 7.75 7.79 2.78
N TYR A 142 7.16 6.58 2.69
CA TYR A 142 7.11 5.81 1.45
C TYR A 142 5.83 6.00 0.64
N THR A 143 4.86 6.79 1.13
CA THR A 143 3.65 7.16 0.38
C THR A 143 4.00 7.72 -1.00
N LEU A 144 5.01 8.59 -1.05
CA LEU A 144 5.47 9.20 -2.30
C LEU A 144 6.08 8.15 -3.25
N ALA A 145 6.77 7.15 -2.71
CA ALA A 145 7.36 6.08 -3.50
C ALA A 145 6.29 5.28 -4.28
N LEU A 146 5.19 4.91 -3.61
CA LEU A 146 4.07 4.22 -4.28
C LEU A 146 3.42 5.13 -5.33
N ARG A 147 3.19 6.41 -4.99
CA ARG A 147 2.57 7.38 -5.89
C ARG A 147 3.37 7.57 -7.19
N HIS A 148 4.70 7.56 -7.10
CA HIS A 148 5.57 7.70 -8.27
C HIS A 148 5.95 6.37 -8.93
N GLY A 149 5.46 5.25 -8.42
CA GLY A 149 5.77 3.94 -8.99
C GLY A 149 7.23 3.53 -8.84
N VAL A 150 7.86 3.90 -7.74
CA VAL A 150 9.24 3.51 -7.42
C VAL A 150 9.34 1.98 -7.35
N THR A 151 10.45 1.46 -7.85
CA THR A 151 10.76 0.03 -7.86
C THR A 151 11.39 -0.44 -6.55
N VAL A 152 11.27 -1.74 -6.26
CA VAL A 152 11.96 -2.35 -5.11
C VAL A 152 13.48 -2.21 -5.22
N ASP A 153 14.04 -2.17 -6.43
CA ASP A 153 15.47 -2.01 -6.66
C ASP A 153 15.94 -0.59 -6.30
N GLU A 154 15.16 0.43 -6.64
CA GLU A 154 15.44 1.82 -6.25
C GLU A 154 15.37 2.01 -4.74
N ILE A 155 14.44 1.35 -4.05
CA ILE A 155 14.42 1.32 -2.57
C ILE A 155 15.66 0.59 -2.03
N ALA A 156 16.07 -0.53 -2.61
CA ALA A 156 17.25 -1.26 -2.18
C ALA A 156 18.55 -0.44 -2.34
N ALA A 157 18.60 0.42 -3.37
CA ALA A 157 19.71 1.31 -3.67
C ALA A 157 19.69 2.65 -2.91
N SER A 158 18.62 2.95 -2.14
CA SER A 158 18.50 4.24 -1.46
C SER A 158 19.52 4.43 -0.33
N HIS A 159 19.82 5.70 -0.03
CA HIS A 159 20.59 6.07 1.16
C HIS A 159 19.62 6.43 2.29
N ASN A 160 19.82 5.84 3.47
CA ASN A 160 18.97 6.05 4.63
C ASN A 160 19.82 6.62 5.76
N ALA A 161 19.20 7.48 6.59
CA ALA A 161 19.82 7.89 7.84
C ALA A 161 20.05 6.67 8.74
N PHE A 162 21.20 6.64 9.42
CA PHE A 162 21.63 5.52 10.25
C PHE A 162 21.98 6.00 11.67
N PRO A 163 21.54 5.28 12.73
CA PRO A 163 20.60 4.16 12.75
C PRO A 163 19.13 4.64 12.82
N THR A 164 18.24 4.10 12.00
CA THR A 164 16.80 4.47 12.01
C THR A 164 15.90 3.27 11.73
N PHE A 165 14.61 3.30 12.12
CA PHE A 165 13.69 2.21 11.74
C PHE A 165 13.44 2.14 10.22
N GLY A 166 13.52 3.28 9.53
CA GLY A 166 13.31 3.36 8.08
C GLY A 166 14.34 2.60 7.25
N GLU A 167 15.54 2.32 7.79
CA GLU A 167 16.55 1.47 7.15
C GLU A 167 16.08 0.02 6.93
N GLY A 168 15.13 -0.47 7.76
CA GLY A 168 14.62 -1.82 7.64
C GLY A 168 13.82 -2.06 6.36
N VAL A 169 13.18 -1.02 5.81
CA VAL A 169 12.50 -1.10 4.50
C VAL A 169 13.53 -1.29 3.37
N LYS A 170 14.67 -0.58 3.44
CA LYS A 170 15.80 -0.80 2.51
C LYS A 170 16.33 -2.22 2.62
N TYR A 171 16.57 -2.72 3.83
CA TYR A 171 17.08 -4.08 4.00
C TYR A 171 16.09 -5.15 3.51
N ALA A 172 14.78 -4.94 3.70
CA ALA A 172 13.76 -5.80 3.11
C ALA A 172 13.83 -5.75 1.57
N ALA A 173 13.97 -4.56 0.98
CA ALA A 173 14.09 -4.42 -0.46
C ALA A 173 15.35 -5.10 -1.03
N GLN A 174 16.48 -5.07 -0.32
CA GLN A 174 17.70 -5.78 -0.73
C GLN A 174 17.51 -7.31 -0.81
N ARG A 175 16.60 -7.89 -0.01
CA ARG A 175 16.25 -9.31 -0.12
C ARG A 175 15.48 -9.65 -1.41
N ALA A 176 14.92 -8.67 -2.10
CA ALA A 176 14.30 -8.82 -3.41
C ALA A 176 15.32 -8.80 -4.57
N LEU A 177 16.58 -8.44 -4.30
CA LEU A 177 17.62 -8.40 -5.33
C LEU A 177 18.10 -9.80 -5.71
N PRO A 178 18.48 -10.04 -6.98
CA PRO A 178 19.13 -11.27 -7.40
C PRO A 178 20.39 -11.55 -6.55
N VAL A 179 20.67 -12.83 -6.28
CA VAL A 179 21.77 -13.27 -5.41
C VAL A 179 23.14 -12.69 -5.85
N GLU A 180 23.33 -12.45 -7.15
CA GLU A 180 24.55 -11.86 -7.72
C GLU A 180 24.75 -10.38 -7.34
N ALA A 181 23.67 -9.62 -7.13
CA ALA A 181 23.72 -8.21 -6.74
C ALA A 181 23.95 -8.00 -5.23
N ASN A 182 23.58 -8.97 -4.39
CA ASN A 182 23.72 -8.86 -2.93
C ASN A 182 25.19 -8.86 -2.45
N GLY A 183 26.12 -9.39 -3.25
CA GLY A 183 27.56 -9.36 -2.91
C GLY A 183 28.21 -7.98 -3.07
N ALA A 184 27.66 -7.11 -3.93
CA ALA A 184 28.26 -5.81 -4.25
C ALA A 184 27.86 -4.69 -3.27
N LEU A 185 26.68 -4.79 -2.65
CA LEU A 185 26.11 -3.73 -1.78
C LEU A 185 26.53 -3.84 -0.31
N ILE A 186 27.12 -4.96 0.13
CA ILE A 186 27.58 -5.16 1.51
C ILE A 186 29.02 -4.62 1.72
N LEU A 187 29.72 -4.27 0.65
CA LEU A 187 31.12 -3.82 0.67
C LEU A 187 31.32 -2.35 0.24
N GLY A 188 30.24 -1.58 0.08
CA GLY A 188 30.26 -0.16 -0.29
C GLY A 188 30.02 0.78 0.87
#